data_AF-A0A7C0WKL8-F1
#
_entry.id   AF-A0A7C0WKL8-F1
#
_cell.length_a   1.000
_cell.length_b   1.000
_cell.length_c   1.000
_cell.angle_alpha   90.00
_cell.angle_beta   90.00
_cell.angle_gamma   90.00
#
_symmetry.space_group_name_H-M   'P 1'
#
loop_
_entity.id
_entity.type
_entity.pdbx_description
1 polymer ?
#
loop_
_entity_poly.entity_id
_entity_poly.type
_entity_poly.pdbx_seq_one_letter_code
_entity_poly.pdbx_strand_id
1 'polypeptide(L)'
;MKSISIFVMLLALVSGLTASAQADLIDRGGGLIYDTELEVTWLQDTIYGFEWDTGRMYWDDAMAWADSLVYQGYDDWRLPHYDISCWYYLAGDCVTSEMGHLFFIEGISPWWEDQYPFINVQPNYYWTGTEYPSDTSLAWDIDFNNGEQSAVPKDIFSYAWAVRDGDSVPVIPEPVSSILFVIGGAALTARNYRRKRLAQRKG
;
A
#
# COMPACT_ATOMS: atom_id res chain seq x y z
N MET A 1 -37.74 -40.19 13.74
CA MET A 1 -37.89 -38.91 14.47
C MET A 1 -36.60 -38.44 15.14
N LYS A 2 -35.83 -39.30 15.84
CA LYS A 2 -34.55 -38.89 16.48
C LYS A 2 -33.44 -38.45 15.49
N SER A 3 -33.39 -39.01 14.28
CA SER A 3 -32.39 -38.68 13.25
C SER A 3 -32.64 -37.34 12.55
N ILE A 4 -33.90 -36.92 12.42
CA ILE A 4 -34.28 -35.63 11.80
C ILE A 4 -33.90 -34.47 12.73
N SER A 5 -34.04 -34.63 14.05
CA SER A 5 -33.61 -33.60 15.02
C SER A 5 -32.10 -33.36 15.06
N ILE A 6 -31.29 -34.40 14.84
CA ILE A 6 -29.82 -34.27 14.80
C ILE A 6 -29.39 -33.54 13.51
N PHE A 7 -30.05 -33.83 12.38
CA PHE A 7 -29.75 -33.18 11.10
C PHE A 7 -30.13 -31.70 11.11
N VAL A 8 -31.25 -31.33 11.74
CA VAL A 8 -31.68 -29.93 11.91
C VAL A 8 -30.75 -29.17 12.89
N MET A 9 -30.23 -29.83 13.94
CA MET A 9 -29.23 -29.21 14.82
C MET A 9 -27.88 -28.98 14.13
N LEU A 10 -27.43 -29.90 13.29
CA LEU A 10 -26.17 -29.75 12.54
C LEU A 10 -26.26 -28.64 11.48
N LEU A 11 -27.41 -28.47 10.81
CA LEU A 11 -27.62 -27.38 9.85
C LEU A 11 -27.66 -26.00 10.53
N ALA A 12 -28.22 -25.91 11.73
CA ALA A 12 -28.23 -24.69 12.54
C ALA A 12 -26.84 -24.31 13.07
N LEU A 13 -25.97 -25.28 13.32
CA LEU A 13 -24.59 -25.02 13.77
C LEU A 13 -23.68 -24.45 12.67
N VAL A 14 -23.94 -24.80 11.39
CA VAL A 14 -23.17 -24.29 10.24
C VAL A 14 -23.63 -22.89 9.82
N SER A 15 -24.87 -22.50 10.15
CA SER A 15 -25.44 -21.19 9.78
C SER A 15 -24.97 -20.02 10.67
N GLY A 16 -24.23 -20.31 11.75
CA GLY A 16 -23.77 -19.31 12.73
C GLY A 16 -22.32 -18.85 12.55
N LEU A 17 -21.60 -19.38 11.56
CA LEU A 17 -20.24 -18.95 11.22
C LEU A 17 -20.30 -17.95 10.07
N THR A 18 -20.95 -16.81 10.28
CA THR A 18 -20.66 -15.63 9.46
C THR A 18 -19.34 -15.08 9.99
N ALA A 19 -18.22 -15.41 9.32
CA ALA A 19 -17.02 -14.61 9.49
C ALA A 19 -17.41 -13.18 9.13
N SER A 20 -17.36 -12.26 10.09
CA SER A 20 -17.34 -10.85 9.74
C SER A 20 -16.11 -10.67 8.87
N ALA A 21 -16.30 -10.36 7.59
CA ALA A 21 -15.24 -9.74 6.81
C ALA A 21 -15.05 -8.37 7.46
N GLN A 22 -14.13 -8.30 8.41
CA GLN A 22 -13.68 -7.04 8.94
C GLN A 22 -12.75 -6.48 7.88
N ALA A 23 -13.10 -5.33 7.33
CA ALA A 23 -12.18 -4.45 6.63
C ALA A 23 -10.92 -4.30 7.45
N ASP A 24 -9.78 -4.61 6.85
CA ASP A 24 -8.50 -4.46 7.54
C ASP A 24 -7.50 -3.80 6.63
N LEU A 25 -6.79 -2.83 7.19
CA LEU A 25 -5.55 -2.32 6.60
C LEU A 25 -4.44 -3.28 7.03
N ILE A 26 -4.05 -4.15 6.10
CA ILE A 26 -3.08 -5.21 6.36
C ILE A 26 -1.68 -4.73 6.01
N ASP A 27 -0.82 -4.58 7.02
CA ASP A 27 0.62 -4.37 6.80
C ASP A 27 1.24 -5.65 6.20
N ARG A 28 1.58 -5.59 4.91
CA ARG A 28 2.24 -6.67 4.18
C ARG A 28 3.73 -6.74 4.45
N GLY A 29 4.29 -5.75 5.14
CA GLY A 29 5.71 -5.52 5.28
C GLY A 29 6.30 -4.76 4.10
N GLY A 30 7.58 -4.39 4.19
CA GLY A 30 8.28 -3.73 3.09
C GLY A 30 7.67 -2.39 2.65
N GLY A 31 6.91 -1.72 3.52
CA GLY A 31 6.25 -0.44 3.24
C GLY A 31 4.97 -0.55 2.41
N LEU A 32 4.31 -1.70 2.39
CA LEU A 32 3.08 -1.96 1.65
C LEU A 32 1.91 -2.20 2.62
N ILE A 33 0.86 -1.39 2.52
CA ILE A 33 -0.38 -1.55 3.29
C ILE A 33 -1.50 -1.92 2.36
N TYR A 34 -2.06 -3.13 2.50
CA TYR A 34 -3.17 -3.58 1.67
C TYR A 34 -4.51 -3.24 2.32
N ASP A 35 -5.35 -2.54 1.57
CA ASP A 35 -6.73 -2.24 1.92
C ASP A 35 -7.66 -3.29 1.30
N THR A 36 -8.28 -4.10 2.15
CA THR A 36 -9.17 -5.19 1.71
C THR A 36 -10.54 -4.73 1.20
N GLU A 37 -11.00 -3.52 1.54
CA GLU A 37 -12.29 -3.00 1.09
C GLU A 37 -12.18 -2.34 -0.28
N LEU A 38 -11.14 -1.54 -0.47
CA LEU A 38 -10.87 -0.88 -1.75
C LEU A 38 -10.13 -1.79 -2.73
N GLU A 39 -9.57 -2.91 -2.25
CA GLU A 39 -8.72 -3.82 -3.02
C GLU A 39 -7.49 -3.11 -3.62
N VAL A 40 -6.87 -2.21 -2.85
CA VAL A 40 -5.68 -1.44 -3.27
C VAL A 40 -4.53 -1.61 -2.27
N THR A 41 -3.30 -1.36 -2.72
CA THR A 41 -2.13 -1.27 -1.84
C THR A 41 -1.61 0.15 -1.78
N TRP A 42 -1.46 0.67 -0.58
CA TRP A 42 -0.89 1.97 -0.27
C TRP A 42 0.60 1.86 0.06
N LEU A 43 1.37 2.92 -0.23
CA LEU A 43 2.66 3.11 0.44
C LEU A 43 2.44 3.39 1.92
N GLN A 44 3.22 2.75 2.78
CA GLN A 44 3.17 2.95 4.22
C GLN A 44 3.64 4.35 4.64
N ASP A 45 4.67 4.87 3.97
CA ASP A 45 5.19 6.22 4.20
C ASP A 45 4.49 7.21 3.28
N THR A 46 3.66 8.09 3.86
CA THR A 46 2.85 9.03 3.06
C THR A 46 3.67 10.14 2.42
N ILE A 47 4.95 10.29 2.81
CA ILE A 47 5.91 11.24 2.23
C ILE A 47 7.10 10.51 1.59
N TYR A 48 6.88 9.29 1.07
CA TYR A 48 7.91 8.52 0.38
C TYR A 48 8.45 9.23 -0.87
N GLY A 49 9.77 9.20 -1.07
CA GLY A 49 10.41 9.73 -2.29
C GLY A 49 10.69 11.24 -2.26
N PHE A 50 10.51 11.90 -1.11
CA PHE A 50 10.74 13.32 -0.95
C PHE A 50 12.03 13.61 -0.14
N GLU A 51 13.05 14.19 -0.78
CA GLU A 51 14.30 14.63 -0.13
C GLU A 51 14.45 16.16 0.01
N TRP A 52 13.48 16.97 -0.45
CA TRP A 52 13.55 18.44 -0.39
C TRP A 52 12.65 19.03 0.73
N ASP A 53 13.02 20.22 1.21
CA ASP A 53 12.66 20.93 2.47
C ASP A 53 11.17 20.97 2.91
N THR A 54 10.20 20.48 2.13
CA THR A 54 8.78 20.45 2.54
C THR A 54 7.96 19.22 2.14
N GLY A 55 8.47 18.31 1.31
CA GLY A 55 7.73 17.09 0.90
C GLY A 55 6.47 17.31 0.03
N ARG A 56 6.29 18.48 -0.59
CA ARG A 56 5.09 18.83 -1.38
C ARG A 56 5.44 19.22 -2.80
N MET A 57 4.51 19.04 -3.74
CA MET A 57 4.71 19.37 -5.16
C MET A 57 3.43 19.85 -5.85
N TYR A 58 3.58 20.42 -7.05
CA TYR A 58 2.45 20.75 -7.93
C TYR A 58 1.79 19.47 -8.44
N TRP A 59 0.53 19.57 -8.88
CA TRP A 59 -0.24 18.39 -9.26
C TRP A 59 0.37 17.64 -10.46
N ASP A 60 0.82 18.35 -11.49
CA ASP A 60 1.46 17.72 -12.66
C ASP A 60 2.76 16.99 -12.28
N ASP A 61 3.53 17.56 -11.34
CA ASP A 61 4.73 16.92 -10.81
C ASP A 61 4.38 15.67 -9.98
N ALA A 62 3.27 15.70 -9.22
CA ALA A 62 2.79 14.56 -8.42
C ALA A 62 2.36 13.39 -9.29
N MET A 63 1.65 13.68 -10.37
CA MET A 63 1.28 12.68 -11.37
C MET A 63 2.52 12.07 -12.03
N ALA A 64 3.49 12.89 -12.43
CA ALA A 64 4.73 12.41 -13.05
C ALA A 64 5.60 11.60 -12.08
N TRP A 65 5.66 12.00 -10.81
CA TRP A 65 6.34 11.26 -9.77
C TRP A 65 5.73 9.87 -9.59
N ALA A 66 4.41 9.79 -9.41
CA ALA A 66 3.72 8.51 -9.23
C ALA A 66 3.88 7.58 -10.44
N ASP A 67 3.75 8.10 -11.67
CA ASP A 67 3.93 7.34 -12.92
C ASP A 67 5.35 6.80 -13.11
N SER A 68 6.35 7.47 -12.54
CA SER A 68 7.76 7.04 -12.60
C SER A 68 8.21 6.16 -11.43
N LEU A 69 7.34 5.98 -10.42
CA LEU A 69 7.70 5.31 -9.18
C LEU A 69 7.84 3.80 -9.40
N VAL A 70 9.00 3.26 -9.03
CA VAL A 70 9.21 1.81 -8.93
C VAL A 70 9.49 1.47 -7.46
N TYR A 71 8.53 0.82 -6.81
CA TYR A 71 8.62 0.43 -5.40
C TYR A 71 8.23 -1.02 -5.21
N GLN A 72 9.05 -1.77 -4.45
CA GLN A 72 8.87 -3.21 -4.25
C GLN A 72 8.66 -3.99 -5.56
N GLY A 73 9.34 -3.57 -6.64
CA GLY A 73 9.26 -4.23 -7.95
C GLY A 73 7.99 -3.94 -8.77
N TYR A 74 7.11 -3.07 -8.28
CA TYR A 74 5.91 -2.59 -8.99
C TYR A 74 6.17 -1.21 -9.60
N ASP A 75 5.73 -0.98 -10.84
CA ASP A 75 5.93 0.22 -11.65
C ASP A 75 4.62 0.90 -12.11
N ASP A 76 3.47 0.42 -11.61
CA ASP A 76 2.12 0.88 -11.90
C ASP A 76 1.50 1.60 -10.69
N TRP A 77 2.29 2.44 -10.03
CA TRP A 77 1.82 3.31 -8.95
C TRP A 77 1.09 4.52 -9.52
N ARG A 78 0.08 5.00 -8.78
CA ARG A 78 -0.72 6.18 -9.14
C ARG A 78 -1.03 7.02 -7.91
N LEU A 79 -1.47 8.25 -8.13
CA LEU A 79 -2.15 8.99 -7.08
C LEU A 79 -3.55 8.38 -6.81
N PRO A 80 -4.12 8.62 -5.62
CA PRO A 80 -5.40 8.03 -5.26
C PRO A 80 -6.56 8.63 -6.05
N HIS A 81 -7.61 7.86 -6.26
CA HIS A 81 -8.77 8.27 -7.02
C HIS A 81 -9.75 9.07 -6.14
N TYR A 82 -10.25 10.17 -6.70
CA TYR A 82 -11.39 10.90 -6.18
C TYR A 82 -12.63 10.51 -6.98
N ASP A 83 -13.67 10.06 -6.30
CA ASP A 83 -14.94 9.71 -6.93
C ASP A 83 -15.76 10.98 -7.24
N ILE A 84 -15.71 11.43 -8.49
CA ILE A 84 -16.45 12.60 -9.00
C ILE A 84 -17.97 12.43 -8.80
N SER A 85 -18.49 11.21 -8.72
CA SER A 85 -19.92 11.00 -8.48
C SER A 85 -20.35 11.47 -7.10
N CYS A 86 -19.42 11.55 -6.14
CA CYS A 86 -19.70 12.03 -4.79
C CYS A 86 -20.24 13.47 -4.78
N TRP A 87 -19.60 14.37 -5.55
CA TRP A 87 -19.97 15.79 -5.64
C TRP A 87 -21.46 15.99 -6.02
N TYR A 88 -22.03 15.07 -6.81
CA TYR A 88 -23.35 15.23 -7.39
C TYR A 88 -24.48 14.77 -6.47
N TYR A 89 -24.21 13.88 -5.51
CA TYR A 89 -25.23 13.25 -4.69
C TYR A 89 -25.10 13.53 -3.17
N LEU A 90 -23.96 14.03 -2.69
CA LEU A 90 -23.68 14.15 -1.25
C LEU A 90 -23.08 15.52 -0.88
N ALA A 91 -23.71 16.21 0.06
CA ALA A 91 -23.16 17.38 0.74
C ALA A 91 -22.31 16.95 1.96
N GLY A 92 -21.38 16.00 1.79
CA GLY A 92 -20.56 15.45 2.88
C GLY A 92 -19.41 14.57 2.41
N ASP A 93 -18.44 14.37 3.31
CA ASP A 93 -17.29 13.46 3.50
C ASP A 93 -16.76 12.50 2.40
N CYS A 94 -17.34 12.42 1.20
CA CYS A 94 -16.91 11.62 0.04
C CYS A 94 -16.13 10.33 0.37
N VAL A 95 -16.77 9.45 1.14
CA VAL A 95 -16.19 8.18 1.58
C VAL A 95 -16.01 7.16 0.45
N THR A 96 -16.51 7.44 -0.76
CA THR A 96 -16.31 6.62 -1.94
C THR A 96 -15.00 6.92 -2.68
N SER A 97 -14.38 8.07 -2.41
CA SER A 97 -13.00 8.37 -2.83
C SER A 97 -12.02 7.57 -1.99
N GLU A 98 -10.90 7.13 -2.56
CA GLU A 98 -9.94 6.25 -1.86
C GLU A 98 -9.37 6.91 -0.60
N MET A 99 -9.01 8.21 -0.66
CA MET A 99 -8.51 8.93 0.51
C MET A 99 -9.62 9.39 1.45
N GLY A 100 -10.83 9.60 0.93
CA GLY A 100 -12.00 9.86 1.76
C GLY A 100 -12.37 8.65 2.60
N HIS A 101 -12.28 7.45 2.00
CA HIS A 101 -12.43 6.18 2.71
C HIS A 101 -11.37 6.03 3.81
N LEU A 102 -10.08 6.23 3.51
CA LEU A 102 -9.02 6.21 4.54
C LEU A 102 -9.30 7.16 5.71
N PHE A 103 -9.75 8.38 5.44
CA PHE A 103 -9.97 9.37 6.49
C PHE A 103 -11.23 9.08 7.32
N PHE A 104 -12.36 8.84 6.66
CA PHE A 104 -13.67 8.78 7.31
C PHE A 104 -14.12 7.38 7.72
N ILE A 105 -13.64 6.34 7.04
CA ILE A 105 -13.98 4.94 7.32
C ILE A 105 -12.87 4.29 8.17
N GLU A 106 -11.61 4.37 7.72
CA GLU A 106 -10.48 3.79 8.45
C GLU A 106 -10.01 4.67 9.62
N GLY A 107 -10.41 5.94 9.65
CA GLY A 107 -10.09 6.86 10.74
C GLY A 107 -8.63 7.33 10.74
N ILE A 108 -7.94 7.22 9.60
CA ILE A 108 -6.55 7.65 9.47
C ILE A 108 -6.46 9.16 9.56
N SER A 109 -5.79 9.65 10.59
CA SER A 109 -5.59 11.08 10.80
C SER A 109 -4.27 11.37 11.54
N PRO A 110 -3.63 12.51 11.25
CA PRO A 110 -2.34 12.87 11.80
C PRO A 110 -2.38 13.25 13.30
N TRP A 111 -3.58 13.47 13.86
CA TRP A 111 -3.77 13.97 15.21
C TRP A 111 -3.89 12.89 16.29
N TRP A 112 -4.10 11.64 15.88
CA TRP A 112 -4.23 10.52 16.79
C TRP A 112 -2.84 9.91 17.05
N GLU A 113 -2.64 9.35 18.26
CA GLU A 113 -1.34 8.76 18.63
C GLU A 113 -0.99 7.53 17.79
N ASP A 114 -1.98 6.84 17.23
CA ASP A 114 -1.79 5.67 16.37
C ASP A 114 -2.23 5.97 14.93
N GLN A 115 -1.29 6.42 14.11
CA GLN A 115 -1.43 6.50 12.64
C GLN A 115 -1.30 5.12 11.97
N TYR A 116 -1.14 4.07 12.78
CA TYR A 116 -0.93 2.70 12.31
C TYR A 116 -2.05 2.27 11.36
N PRO A 117 -1.73 1.64 10.22
CA PRO A 117 -0.40 1.12 9.84
C PRO A 117 0.50 2.11 9.08
N PHE A 118 0.09 3.36 8.89
CA PHE A 118 0.83 4.37 8.15
C PHE A 118 1.84 5.14 9.00
N ILE A 119 2.82 5.74 8.33
CA ILE A 119 3.82 6.61 8.95
C ILE A 119 3.90 7.94 8.21
N ASN A 120 4.31 8.97 8.96
CA ASN A 120 4.48 10.33 8.47
C ASN A 120 3.21 10.96 7.86
N VAL A 121 2.02 10.57 8.32
CA VAL A 121 0.77 11.24 7.90
C VAL A 121 0.84 12.70 8.33
N GLN A 122 0.70 13.63 7.40
CA GLN A 122 0.84 15.07 7.62
C GLN A 122 -0.53 15.74 7.78
N PRO A 123 -0.68 16.72 8.68
CA PRO A 123 -1.87 17.55 8.79
C PRO A 123 -1.90 18.61 7.68
N ASN A 124 -2.13 18.18 6.44
CA ASN A 124 -2.18 19.06 5.28
C ASN A 124 -2.94 18.44 4.10
N TYR A 125 -2.95 19.16 2.99
CA TYR A 125 -3.53 18.73 1.72
C TYR A 125 -2.69 17.64 1.05
N TYR A 126 -3.39 16.67 0.50
CA TYR A 126 -2.84 15.61 -0.34
C TYR A 126 -3.55 15.58 -1.70
N TRP A 127 -2.77 15.45 -2.76
CA TRP A 127 -3.28 15.33 -4.11
C TRP A 127 -3.94 13.98 -4.36
N THR A 128 -5.08 14.02 -5.05
CA THR A 128 -5.65 12.87 -5.75
C THR A 128 -5.22 12.90 -7.22
N GLY A 129 -5.27 11.75 -7.90
CA GLY A 129 -4.98 11.64 -9.33
C GLY A 129 -6.12 12.12 -10.24
N THR A 130 -7.08 12.87 -9.71
CA THR A 130 -8.33 13.19 -10.41
C THR A 130 -8.41 14.67 -10.73
N GLU A 131 -8.41 14.98 -12.03
CA GLU A 131 -8.63 16.34 -12.54
C GLU A 131 -10.11 16.75 -12.37
N TYR A 132 -10.35 18.04 -12.10
CA TYR A 132 -11.71 18.55 -11.99
C TYR A 132 -12.37 18.67 -13.38
N PRO A 133 -13.49 17.96 -13.66
CA PRO A 133 -13.99 17.83 -15.04
C PRO A 133 -14.47 19.13 -15.69
N SER A 134 -14.92 20.11 -14.89
CA SER A 134 -15.48 21.36 -15.41
C SER A 134 -14.41 22.44 -15.63
N ASP A 135 -13.23 22.28 -15.04
CA ASP A 135 -12.10 23.21 -15.16
C ASP A 135 -10.78 22.44 -14.98
N THR A 136 -10.09 22.18 -16.09
CA THR A 136 -8.86 21.37 -16.13
C THR A 136 -7.64 22.09 -15.52
N SER A 137 -7.79 23.35 -15.10
CA SER A 137 -6.77 24.05 -14.29
C SER A 137 -6.80 23.63 -12.82
N LEU A 138 -7.84 22.89 -12.40
CA LEU A 138 -8.03 22.41 -11.04
C LEU A 138 -7.87 20.89 -10.94
N ALA A 139 -7.50 20.42 -9.76
CA ALA A 139 -7.48 19.01 -9.39
C ALA A 139 -8.05 18.82 -7.99
N TRP A 140 -8.51 17.60 -7.70
CA TRP A 140 -9.06 17.26 -6.39
C TRP A 140 -7.96 16.98 -5.36
N ASP A 141 -8.13 17.52 -4.16
CA ASP A 141 -7.32 17.23 -2.99
C ASP A 141 -8.19 16.85 -1.78
N ILE A 142 -7.51 16.42 -0.72
CA ILE A 142 -8.11 16.21 0.60
C ILE A 142 -7.20 16.80 1.68
N ASP A 143 -7.79 17.55 2.61
CA ASP A 143 -7.11 18.04 3.80
C ASP A 143 -7.16 17.01 4.94
N PHE A 144 -6.02 16.40 5.27
CA PHE A 144 -5.93 15.46 6.40
C PHE A 144 -6.01 16.15 7.78
N ASN A 145 -6.16 17.49 7.86
CA ASN A 145 -6.52 18.17 9.11
C ASN A 145 -7.95 17.84 9.55
N ASN A 146 -8.89 17.75 8.61
CA ASN A 146 -10.34 17.72 8.89
C ASN A 146 -11.17 16.88 7.91
N GLY A 147 -10.56 16.32 6.86
CA GLY A 147 -11.21 15.51 5.83
C GLY A 147 -11.86 16.31 4.70
N GLU A 148 -11.66 17.63 4.63
CA GLU A 148 -12.24 18.46 3.58
C GLU A 148 -11.69 18.05 2.21
N GLN A 149 -12.59 17.78 1.26
CA GLN A 149 -12.23 17.42 -0.11
C GLN A 149 -12.67 18.54 -1.06
N SER A 150 -11.74 19.04 -1.87
CA SER A 150 -11.99 20.24 -2.69
C SER A 150 -11.25 20.21 -4.03
N ALA A 151 -11.73 20.99 -5.01
CA ALA A 151 -11.05 21.19 -6.27
C ALA A 151 -10.26 22.49 -6.22
N VAL A 152 -8.94 22.41 -6.37
CA VAL A 152 -8.01 23.52 -6.16
C VAL A 152 -7.04 23.67 -7.34
N PRO A 153 -6.42 24.86 -7.53
CA PRO A 153 -5.48 25.10 -8.62
C PRO A 153 -4.28 24.14 -8.59
N LYS A 154 -3.90 23.60 -9.74
CA LYS A 154 -2.79 22.63 -9.86
C LYS A 154 -1.41 23.19 -9.51
N ASP A 155 -1.28 24.51 -9.41
CA ASP A 155 -0.06 25.24 -9.09
C ASP A 155 0.10 25.57 -7.59
N ILE A 156 -0.62 24.86 -6.71
CA ILE A 156 -0.36 24.87 -5.26
C ILE A 156 0.48 23.66 -4.83
N PHE A 157 1.11 23.77 -3.66
CA PHE A 157 1.90 22.69 -3.08
C PHE A 157 1.08 21.79 -2.15
N SER A 158 0.91 20.53 -2.51
CA SER A 158 0.30 19.49 -1.66
C SER A 158 1.16 18.22 -1.63
N TYR A 159 0.93 17.35 -0.64
CA TYR A 159 1.62 16.06 -0.54
C TYR A 159 1.11 15.09 -1.61
N ALA A 160 1.90 14.07 -1.94
CA ALA A 160 1.52 13.02 -2.88
C ALA A 160 1.69 11.66 -2.20
N TRP A 161 0.62 10.85 -2.19
CA TRP A 161 0.61 9.55 -1.53
C TRP A 161 0.24 8.49 -2.55
N ALA A 162 1.21 7.65 -2.93
CA ALA A 162 0.99 6.67 -3.97
C ALA A 162 0.17 5.46 -3.47
N VAL A 163 -0.69 5.00 -4.36
CA VAL A 163 -1.51 3.80 -4.22
C VAL A 163 -1.44 3.02 -5.53
N ARG A 164 -1.80 1.74 -5.48
CA ARG A 164 -1.89 0.87 -6.64
C ARG A 164 -3.03 -0.13 -6.50
N ASP A 165 -3.53 -0.63 -7.62
CA ASP A 165 -4.59 -1.64 -7.61
C ASP A 165 -4.07 -3.02 -7.19
N GLY A 166 -4.91 -3.74 -6.45
CA GLY A 166 -4.69 -5.11 -6.02
C GLY A 166 -3.82 -5.26 -4.78
N ASP A 167 -3.72 -6.51 -4.34
CA ASP A 167 -2.85 -6.95 -3.25
C ASP A 167 -1.40 -7.08 -3.73
N SER A 168 -0.48 -6.47 -2.98
CA SER A 168 0.95 -6.47 -3.28
C SER A 168 1.73 -7.19 -2.19
N VAL A 169 2.72 -7.97 -2.61
CA VAL A 169 3.60 -8.70 -1.70
C VAL A 169 4.98 -8.08 -1.71
N PRO A 170 5.66 -7.95 -0.56
CA PRO A 170 7.01 -7.39 -0.54
C PRO A 170 7.95 -8.26 -1.34
N VAL A 171 8.84 -7.63 -2.11
CA VAL A 171 9.93 -8.35 -2.76
C VAL A 171 10.96 -8.71 -1.70
N ILE A 172 10.94 -9.98 -1.29
CA ILE A 172 11.93 -10.53 -0.37
C ILE A 172 13.23 -10.69 -1.16
N PRO A 173 14.34 -10.02 -0.80
CA PRO A 173 15.63 -10.28 -1.42
C PRO A 173 15.99 -11.74 -1.15
N GLU A 174 16.07 -12.58 -2.17
CA GLU A 174 16.34 -14.00 -1.97
C GLU A 174 17.65 -14.21 -1.19
N PRO A 175 17.65 -14.87 -0.01
CA PRO A 175 18.89 -15.19 0.68
C PRO A 175 19.63 -16.39 0.06
N VAL A 176 19.06 -17.08 -0.93
CA VAL A 176 19.39 -18.51 -1.15
C VAL A 176 20.47 -18.74 -2.21
N SER A 177 20.49 -17.95 -3.30
CA SER A 177 21.48 -18.14 -4.36
C SER A 177 22.90 -17.83 -3.88
N SER A 178 23.09 -16.79 -3.08
CA SER A 178 24.39 -16.38 -2.55
C SER A 178 24.97 -17.41 -1.58
N ILE A 179 24.15 -17.95 -0.67
CA ILE A 179 24.57 -18.95 0.31
C ILE A 179 24.91 -20.27 -0.40
N LEU A 180 24.12 -20.69 -1.38
CA LEU A 180 24.41 -21.91 -2.16
C LEU A 180 25.68 -21.78 -2.99
N PHE A 181 25.94 -20.62 -3.60
CA PHE A 181 27.20 -20.36 -4.33
C PHE A 181 28.41 -20.35 -3.39
N VAL A 182 28.30 -19.74 -2.21
CA VAL A 182 29.39 -19.70 -1.22
C VAL A 182 29.67 -21.09 -0.66
N ILE A 183 28.64 -21.85 -0.27
CA ILE A 183 28.78 -23.23 0.23
C ILE A 183 29.34 -24.14 -0.88
N GLY A 184 28.82 -24.03 -2.10
CA GLY A 184 29.30 -24.79 -3.25
C GLY A 184 30.77 -24.51 -3.59
N GLY A 185 31.16 -23.23 -3.60
CA GLY A 185 32.54 -22.80 -3.84
C GLY A 185 33.53 -23.28 -2.76
N ALA A 186 33.13 -23.18 -1.49
CA ALA A 186 33.92 -23.66 -0.35
C ALA A 186 34.10 -25.19 -0.37
N ALA A 187 33.04 -25.94 -0.71
CA ALA A 187 33.11 -27.40 -0.82
C ALA A 187 34.06 -27.87 -1.95
N LEU A 188 34.04 -27.18 -3.10
CA LEU A 188 34.91 -27.48 -4.24
C LEU A 188 36.39 -27.18 -3.94
N THR A 189 36.70 -26.06 -3.30
CA THR A 189 38.07 -25.72 -2.88
C THR A 189 38.60 -26.72 -1.85
N ALA A 190 37.80 -27.09 -0.86
CA ALA A 190 38.17 -28.11 0.13
C ALA A 190 38.46 -29.48 -0.53
N ARG A 191 37.62 -29.89 -1.50
CA ARG A 191 37.82 -31.13 -2.27
C ARG A 191 39.12 -31.11 -3.08
N ASN A 192 39.41 -30.00 -3.76
CA ASN A 192 40.64 -29.85 -4.55
C ASN A 192 41.90 -29.84 -3.68
N TYR A 193 41.84 -29.21 -2.51
CA TYR A 193 42.95 -29.22 -1.54
C TYR A 193 43.25 -30.64 -1.04
N ARG A 194 42.22 -31.42 -0.67
CA ARG A 194 42.39 -32.83 -0.24
C ARG A 194 43.03 -33.69 -1.32
N ARG A 195 42.62 -33.53 -2.58
CA ARG A 195 43.18 -34.28 -3.72
C ARG A 195 44.67 -34.00 -3.92
N LYS A 196 45.10 -32.73 -3.89
CA LYS A 196 46.52 -32.36 -4.02
C LYS A 196 47.38 -32.95 -2.90
N ARG A 197 46.89 -32.89 -1.65
CA ARG A 197 47.62 -33.43 -0.49
C ARG A 197 47.77 -34.96 -0.54
N LEU A 198 46.78 -35.66 -1.09
CA LEU A 198 46.85 -37.12 -1.27
C LEU A 198 47.82 -37.53 -2.38
N ALA A 199 47.93 -36.74 -3.45
CA ALA A 199 48.88 -36.98 -4.53
C ALA A 199 50.35 -36.80 -4.06
N GLN A 200 50.62 -35.79 -3.23
CA GLN A 200 51.96 -35.52 -2.68
C GLN A 200 52.45 -36.56 -1.66
N ARG A 201 51.57 -37.39 -1.09
CA ARG A 201 51.94 -38.47 -0.15
C ARG A 201 52.28 -39.79 -0.84
N LYS A 202 52.06 -39.89 -2.16
CA LYS A 202 52.25 -41.12 -2.95
C LYS A 202 53.46 -41.07 -3.90
N GLY A 203 54.19 -39.95 -3.95
CA GLY A 203 55.47 -39.81 -4.64
C GLY A 203 56.59 -39.65 -3.62
#